data_AF-A0A3G9G3Q1-F1
#
_entry.id   AF-A0A3G9G3Q1-F1
#
_cell.length_a   1.000
_cell.length_b   1.000
_cell.length_c   1.000
_cell.angle_alpha   90.00
_cell.angle_beta   90.00
_cell.angle_gamma   90.00
#
_symmetry.space_group_name_H-M   'P 1'
#
loop_
_entity.id
_entity.type
_entity.pdbx_description
1 polymer ?
#
loop_
_entity_poly.entity_id
_entity_poly.type
_entity_poly.pdbx_seq_one_letter_code
_entity_poly.pdbx_strand_id
1 'polypeptide(L)'
;MPVASASGGITLLRDALSVSVAELETKAASGDARAQFSTSLVYQYGLQGTPADPVKATTYRQQALSAKGYMPITQYIAGLNGNPGRTAIINVPRYDVTAGEAQAAYRCAQAVARRVAPAVGAAACGAIEVYAELVSQWSGEESRWPVI
;
A
#
# COMPACT_ATOMS: atom_id res chain seq x y z
N MET A 1 4.69 21.33 -5.36
CA MET A 1 4.62 20.06 -6.12
C MET A 1 3.43 19.29 -5.59
N PRO A 2 2.46 18.87 -6.40
CA PRO A 2 1.23 18.28 -5.89
C PRO A 2 1.49 16.83 -5.42
N VAL A 3 1.18 16.56 -4.16
CA VAL A 3 1.22 15.24 -3.49
C VAL A 3 0.08 14.35 -4.01
N ALA A 4 0.23 13.81 -5.23
CA ALA A 4 -0.74 12.87 -5.80
C ALA A 4 -0.69 11.45 -5.17
N SER A 5 0.24 11.21 -4.23
CA SER A 5 0.44 9.89 -3.60
C SER A 5 -0.32 9.70 -2.27
N ALA A 6 -0.88 10.78 -1.71
CA ALA A 6 -1.63 10.70 -0.45
C ALA A 6 -2.99 9.99 -0.64
N SER A 7 -3.67 10.18 -1.77
CA SER A 7 -4.98 9.58 -2.01
C SER A 7 -4.91 8.05 -2.14
N GLY A 8 -3.91 7.52 -2.85
CA GLY A 8 -3.73 6.08 -3.06
C GLY A 8 -3.55 5.31 -1.74
N GLY A 9 -2.59 5.71 -0.91
CA GLY A 9 -2.34 5.06 0.38
C GLY A 9 -3.54 5.13 1.34
N ILE A 10 -4.25 6.26 1.36
CA ILE A 10 -5.43 6.43 2.22
C ILE A 10 -6.61 5.56 1.78
N THR A 11 -6.80 5.36 0.47
CA THR A 11 -7.84 4.43 0.00
C THR A 11 -7.60 3.00 0.44
N LEU A 12 -6.34 2.53 0.47
CA LEU A 12 -6.02 1.19 0.97
C LEU A 12 -6.45 1.02 2.43
N LEU A 13 -6.21 2.04 3.26
CA LEU A 13 -6.62 2.01 4.66
C LEU A 13 -8.15 2.10 4.82
N ARG A 14 -8.83 2.91 4.01
CA ARG A 14 -10.29 3.00 4.02
C ARG A 14 -10.94 1.68 3.61
N ASP A 15 -10.40 1.01 2.59
CA ASP A 15 -10.87 -0.32 2.17
C ASP A 15 -10.70 -1.34 3.29
N ALA A 16 -9.57 -1.31 4.01
CA ALA A 16 -9.32 -2.18 5.17
C ALA A 16 -10.31 -1.97 6.33
N LEU A 17 -10.95 -0.79 6.44
CA LEU A 17 -11.93 -0.48 7.49
C LEU A 17 -13.38 -0.72 7.05
N SER A 18 -13.68 -0.57 5.76
CA SER A 18 -15.04 -0.55 5.23
C SER A 18 -15.45 -1.79 4.43
N VAL A 19 -14.51 -2.43 3.73
CA VAL A 19 -14.76 -3.64 2.95
C VAL A 19 -14.64 -4.85 3.86
N SER A 20 -15.61 -5.77 3.80
CA SER A 20 -15.58 -6.97 4.64
C SER A 20 -14.31 -7.80 4.42
N VAL A 21 -13.80 -8.40 5.48
CA VAL A 21 -12.57 -9.21 5.44
C VAL A 21 -12.68 -10.35 4.42
N ALA A 22 -13.82 -11.04 4.36
CA ALA A 22 -14.06 -12.12 3.41
C ALA A 22 -14.01 -11.66 1.95
N GLU A 23 -14.54 -10.46 1.65
CA GLU A 23 -14.46 -9.89 0.31
C GLU A 23 -13.03 -9.48 -0.05
N LEU A 24 -12.32 -8.87 0.90
CA LEU A 24 -10.90 -8.52 0.71
C LEU A 24 -10.05 -9.76 0.45
N GLU A 25 -10.24 -10.84 1.21
CA GLU A 25 -9.52 -12.11 1.00
C GLU A 25 -9.84 -12.72 -0.37
N THR A 26 -11.09 -12.67 -0.81
CA THR A 26 -11.51 -13.17 -2.12
C THR A 26 -10.80 -12.40 -3.24
N LYS A 27 -10.79 -11.06 -3.17
CA LYS A 27 -10.09 -10.21 -4.13
C LYS A 27 -8.58 -10.41 -4.06
N ALA A 28 -8.02 -10.52 -2.86
CA ALA A 28 -6.60 -10.76 -2.65
C ALA A 28 -6.15 -12.10 -3.25
N ALA A 29 -6.99 -13.14 -3.14
CA ALA A 29 -6.78 -14.45 -3.77
C ALA A 29 -6.81 -14.38 -5.31
N SER A 30 -7.60 -13.47 -5.89
CA SER A 30 -7.58 -13.20 -7.34
C SER A 30 -6.36 -12.40 -7.81
N GLY A 31 -5.45 -12.00 -6.91
CA GLY A 31 -4.21 -11.31 -7.26
C GLY A 31 -4.29 -9.78 -7.20
N ASP A 32 -5.41 -9.20 -6.77
CA ASP A 32 -5.60 -7.76 -6.62
C ASP A 32 -4.63 -7.19 -5.56
N ALA A 33 -3.68 -6.36 -6.00
CA ALA A 33 -2.65 -5.80 -5.13
C ALA A 33 -3.22 -4.88 -4.04
N ARG A 34 -4.27 -4.12 -4.35
CA ARG A 34 -4.90 -3.20 -3.39
C ARG A 34 -5.60 -4.01 -2.31
N ALA A 35 -6.38 -5.02 -2.70
CA ALA A 35 -7.03 -5.93 -1.76
C ALA A 35 -5.99 -6.68 -0.92
N GLN A 36 -4.92 -7.21 -1.52
CA GLN A 36 -3.80 -7.82 -0.79
C GLN A 36 -3.25 -6.85 0.26
N PHE A 37 -3.02 -5.58 -0.10
CA PHE A 37 -2.50 -4.61 0.85
C PHE A 37 -3.52 -4.28 1.96
N SER A 38 -4.78 -4.08 1.64
CA SER A 38 -5.84 -3.81 2.61
C SER A 38 -6.02 -4.99 3.58
N THR A 39 -6.00 -6.23 3.08
CA THR A 39 -5.97 -7.44 3.91
C THR A 39 -4.75 -7.47 4.83
N SER A 40 -3.59 -7.00 4.36
CA SER A 40 -2.40 -6.90 5.22
C SER A 40 -2.61 -5.95 6.40
N LEU A 41 -3.33 -4.83 6.20
CA LEU A 41 -3.65 -3.88 7.26
C LEU A 41 -4.65 -4.47 8.25
N VAL A 42 -5.66 -5.19 7.78
CA VAL A 42 -6.63 -5.90 8.62
C VAL A 42 -5.91 -6.83 9.60
N TYR A 43 -5.03 -7.69 9.09
CA TYR A 43 -4.28 -8.63 9.93
C TYR A 43 -3.18 -7.98 10.76
N GLN A 44 -2.63 -6.84 10.34
CA GLN A 44 -1.60 -6.13 11.10
C GLN A 44 -2.15 -5.50 12.39
N TYR A 45 -3.36 -4.91 12.31
CA TYR A 45 -3.98 -4.15 13.40
C TYR A 45 -5.18 -4.86 14.03
N GLY A 46 -5.56 -6.03 13.53
CA GLY A 46 -6.74 -6.75 13.99
C GLY A 46 -8.04 -6.00 13.73
N LEU A 47 -8.22 -5.46 12.52
CA LEU A 47 -9.39 -4.66 12.16
C LEU A 47 -10.65 -5.53 12.02
N GLN A 48 -11.82 -4.92 12.19
CA GLN A 48 -13.12 -5.56 12.00
C GLN A 48 -13.34 -6.81 12.88
N GLY A 49 -12.73 -6.85 14.08
CA GLY A 49 -12.82 -8.01 14.97
C GLY A 49 -11.96 -9.20 14.55
N THR A 50 -11.09 -9.03 13.56
CA THR A 50 -10.13 -10.06 13.13
C THR A 50 -8.97 -10.13 14.11
N PRO A 51 -8.54 -11.32 14.56
CA PRO A 51 -7.31 -11.45 15.35
C PRO A 51 -6.10 -10.97 14.55
N ALA A 52 -5.23 -10.17 15.17
CA ALA A 52 -3.99 -9.76 14.53
C ALA A 52 -3.09 -10.97 14.22
N ASP A 53 -2.60 -11.04 12.98
CA ASP A 53 -1.71 -12.08 12.49
C ASP A 53 -0.58 -11.42 11.65
N PRO A 54 0.59 -11.15 12.25
CA PRO A 54 1.67 -10.46 11.57
C PRO A 54 2.29 -11.28 10.43
N VAL A 55 2.17 -12.61 10.47
CA VAL A 55 2.72 -13.50 9.43
C VAL A 55 1.84 -13.43 8.18
N LYS A 56 0.51 -13.52 8.36
CA LYS A 56 -0.44 -13.28 7.26
C LYS A 56 -0.32 -11.86 6.73
N ALA A 57 -0.25 -10.85 7.60
CA ALA A 57 -0.10 -9.47 7.18
C ALA A 57 1.14 -9.29 6.29
N THR A 58 2.28 -9.83 6.70
CA THR A 58 3.52 -9.73 5.92
C THR A 58 3.43 -10.46 4.59
N THR A 59 2.78 -11.63 4.55
CA THR A 59 2.59 -12.39 3.31
C THR A 59 1.78 -11.60 2.30
N TYR A 60 0.61 -11.08 2.71
CA TYR A 60 -0.24 -10.28 1.85
C TYR A 60 0.44 -8.97 1.41
N ARG A 61 1.20 -8.33 2.30
CA ARG A 61 2.00 -7.14 1.98
C ARG A 61 3.03 -7.42 0.89
N GLN A 62 3.78 -8.52 1.00
CA GLN A 62 4.77 -8.91 0.00
C GLN A 62 4.12 -9.20 -1.35
N GLN A 63 2.95 -9.85 -1.36
CA GLN A 63 2.19 -10.09 -2.57
C GLN A 63 1.71 -8.79 -3.23
N ALA A 64 1.21 -7.84 -2.43
CA ALA A 64 0.74 -6.54 -2.91
C ALA A 64 1.86 -5.72 -3.57
N LEU A 65 3.06 -5.75 -3.01
CA LEU A 65 4.23 -5.02 -3.49
C LEU A 65 5.04 -5.75 -4.57
N SER A 66 4.63 -6.96 -4.93
CA SER A 66 5.25 -7.72 -6.02
C SER A 66 4.90 -7.12 -7.39
N ALA A 67 5.81 -7.26 -8.35
CA ALA A 67 5.57 -6.79 -9.72
C ALA A 67 4.42 -7.59 -10.37
N LYS A 68 3.45 -6.88 -10.95
CA LYS A 68 2.28 -7.45 -11.64
C LYS A 68 2.50 -7.60 -13.15
N GLY A 69 3.76 -7.78 -13.52
CA GLY A 69 4.23 -7.88 -14.90
C GLY A 69 5.26 -6.81 -15.24
N TYR A 70 5.61 -6.75 -16.52
CA TYR A 70 6.63 -5.86 -17.04
C TYR A 70 6.10 -5.05 -18.21
N MET A 71 6.55 -3.81 -18.32
CA MET A 71 6.35 -2.97 -19.49
C MET A 71 7.66 -2.96 -20.29
N PRO A 72 7.69 -3.53 -21.50
CA PRO A 72 8.86 -3.47 -22.34
C PRO A 72 9.01 -2.06 -22.91
N ILE A 73 10.20 -1.48 -22.75
CA ILE A 73 10.61 -0.24 -23.42
C ILE A 73 11.73 -0.60 -24.38
N THR A 74 11.59 -0.20 -25.63
CA THR A 74 12.64 -0.35 -26.63
C THR A 74 13.50 0.90 -26.63
N GLN A 75 14.80 0.73 -26.36
CA GLN A 75 15.77 1.81 -26.42
C GLN A 75 16.79 1.52 -27.51
N TYR A 76 16.86 2.40 -28.50
CA TYR A 76 17.93 2.39 -29.47
C TYR A 76 19.20 3.01 -28.86
N ILE A 77 20.30 2.28 -28.95
CA ILE A 77 21.63 2.71 -28.53
C ILE A 77 22.44 2.92 -29.80
N ALA A 78 22.79 4.18 -30.08
CA ALA A 78 23.59 4.54 -31.24
C ALA A 78 24.98 3.88 -31.15
N GLY A 79 25.47 3.43 -32.30
CA GLY A 79 26.84 2.92 -32.43
C GLY A 79 27.85 4.06 -32.35
N LEU A 80 29.02 3.79 -31.76
CA LEU A 80 30.13 4.73 -31.67
C LEU A 80 31.40 4.10 -32.28
N ASN A 81 32.23 4.91 -32.93
CA ASN A 81 33.52 4.52 -33.52
C ASN A 81 33.43 3.36 -34.53
N GLY A 82 32.47 3.42 -35.45
CA GLY A 82 32.30 2.40 -36.50
C GLY A 82 31.58 1.12 -36.06
N ASN A 83 31.25 0.99 -34.77
CA ASN A 83 30.39 -0.10 -34.31
C ASN A 83 28.93 0.14 -34.73
N PRO A 84 28.17 -0.92 -35.06
CA PRO A 84 26.74 -0.78 -35.36
C PRO A 84 25.95 -0.40 -34.11
N GLY A 85 24.87 0.36 -34.31
CA GLY A 85 23.88 0.60 -33.26
C GLY A 85 23.09 -0.67 -32.93
N ARG A 86 22.44 -0.67 -31.77
CA ARG A 86 21.65 -1.82 -31.29
C ARG A 86 20.36 -1.38 -30.62
N THR A 87 19.36 -2.24 -30.64
CA THR A 87 18.12 -2.05 -29.87
C THR A 87 18.19 -2.90 -28.61
N ALA A 88 17.99 -2.28 -27.45
CA ALA A 88 17.84 -2.96 -26.18
C ALA A 88 16.36 -2.97 -25.76
N ILE A 89 15.86 -4.12 -25.32
CA ILE A 89 14.56 -4.22 -24.66
C ILE A 89 14.81 -4.15 -23.16
N ILE A 90 14.26 -3.12 -22.51
CA ILE A 90 14.33 -2.92 -21.07
C ILE A 90 12.95 -3.22 -20.50
N ASN A 91 12.86 -4.25 -19.66
CA ASN A 91 11.62 -4.63 -18.99
C ASN A 91 11.51 -3.89 -17.67
N VAL A 92 10.63 -2.88 -17.61
CA VAL A 92 10.38 -2.12 -16.39
C VAL A 92 9.26 -2.83 -15.61
N PRO A 93 9.46 -3.20 -14.33
CA PRO A 93 8.41 -3.83 -13.53
C PRO A 93 7.24 -2.86 -13.32
N ARG A 94 6.03 -3.38 -13.43
CA ARG A 94 4.80 -2.64 -13.11
C ARG A 94 4.32 -3.05 -11.72
N TYR A 95 3.97 -2.05 -10.92
CA TYR A 95 3.42 -2.24 -9.58
C TYR A 95 2.05 -1.59 -9.52
N ASP A 96 1.08 -2.32 -8.98
CA ASP A 96 -0.28 -1.82 -8.79
C ASP A 96 -0.43 -1.11 -7.43
N VAL A 97 0.44 -1.43 -6.47
CA VAL A 97 0.64 -0.68 -5.22
C VAL A 97 2.11 -0.31 -5.12
N THR A 98 2.40 0.98 -5.04
CA THR A 98 3.77 1.47 -4.91
C THR A 98 4.25 1.46 -3.46
N ALA A 99 5.58 1.40 -3.25
CA ALA A 99 6.16 1.52 -1.91
C ALA A 99 5.78 2.83 -1.20
N GLY A 100 5.60 3.92 -1.95
CA GLY A 100 5.18 5.21 -1.41
C GLY A 100 3.74 5.18 -0.89
N GLU A 101 2.80 4.62 -1.65
CA GLU A 101 1.41 4.44 -1.21
C GLU A 101 1.32 3.53 0.01
N ALA A 102 2.05 2.41 -0.01
CA ALA A 102 2.12 1.50 1.12
C ALA A 102 2.64 2.20 2.39
N GLN A 103 3.72 2.97 2.26
CA GLN A 103 4.28 3.71 3.39
C GLN A 103 3.32 4.79 3.90
N ALA A 104 2.62 5.49 3.01
CA ALA A 104 1.60 6.48 3.40
C ALA A 104 0.45 5.82 4.17
N ALA A 105 -0.06 4.69 3.68
CA ALA A 105 -1.10 3.90 4.35
C ALA A 105 -0.65 3.49 5.75
N TYR A 106 0.58 2.97 5.90
CA TYR A 106 1.11 2.57 7.21
C TYR A 106 1.31 3.73 8.17
N ARG A 107 1.87 4.85 7.72
CA ARG A 107 2.06 6.03 8.57
C ARG A 107 0.72 6.54 9.09
N CYS A 108 -0.29 6.61 8.23
CA CYS A 108 -1.63 7.00 8.64
C CYS A 108 -2.24 5.97 9.60
N ALA A 109 -2.15 4.67 9.29
CA ALA A 109 -2.65 3.61 10.17
C ALA A 109 -2.03 3.66 11.57
N GLN A 110 -0.71 3.86 11.67
CA GLN A 110 -0.02 4.02 12.97
C GLN A 110 -0.49 5.27 13.72
N ALA A 111 -0.67 6.39 13.02
CA ALA A 111 -1.16 7.62 13.62
C ALA A 111 -2.58 7.44 14.20
N VAL A 112 -3.45 6.76 13.45
CA VAL A 112 -4.83 6.46 13.86
C VAL A 112 -4.84 5.48 15.05
N ALA A 113 -4.07 4.38 14.96
CA ALA A 113 -3.99 3.37 16.01
C ALA A 113 -3.50 3.95 17.35
N ARG A 114 -2.54 4.89 17.29
CA ARG A 114 -1.98 5.58 18.47
C ARG A 114 -2.80 6.78 18.95
N ARG A 115 -3.84 7.18 18.20
CA ARG A 115 -4.64 8.38 18.46
C ARG A 115 -3.77 9.62 18.72
N VAL A 116 -2.79 9.85 17.85
CA VAL A 116 -1.87 11.00 17.97
C VAL A 116 -2.62 12.34 17.85
N ALA A 117 -1.94 13.43 18.20
CA ALA A 117 -2.51 14.78 18.08
C ALA A 117 -3.01 15.07 16.65
N PRO A 118 -4.13 15.79 16.46
CA PRO A 118 -4.76 15.97 15.15
C PRO A 118 -3.84 16.57 14.07
N ALA A 119 -2.93 17.48 14.43
CA ALA A 119 -1.96 18.04 13.49
C ALA A 119 -0.96 16.99 12.98
N VAL A 120 -0.52 16.08 13.85
CA VAL A 120 0.38 14.96 13.49
C VAL A 120 -0.38 13.92 12.66
N GLY A 121 -1.62 13.62 13.06
CA GLY A 121 -2.51 12.72 12.30
C GLY A 121 -2.81 13.25 10.90
N ALA A 122 -3.10 14.55 10.78
CA ALA A 122 -3.31 15.21 9.49
C ALA A 122 -2.06 15.15 8.60
N ALA A 123 -0.86 15.34 9.17
CA ALA A 123 0.39 15.20 8.41
C ALA A 123 0.62 13.77 7.91
N ALA A 124 0.21 12.75 8.68
CA ALA A 124 0.33 11.35 8.29
C ALA A 124 -0.74 10.91 7.28
N CYS A 125 -1.97 11.40 7.43
CA CYS A 125 -3.13 11.00 6.64
C CYS A 125 -3.48 11.97 5.50
N GLY A 126 -2.76 13.09 5.38
CA GLY A 126 -2.94 14.12 4.36
C GLY A 126 -3.91 15.25 4.73
N ALA A 127 -4.91 14.99 5.57
CA ALA A 127 -5.89 15.98 6.00
C ALA A 127 -6.43 15.67 7.41
N ILE A 128 -6.89 16.70 8.12
CA ILE A 128 -7.41 16.55 9.49
C ILE A 128 -8.77 15.87 9.51
N GLU A 129 -9.60 16.12 8.50
CA GLU A 129 -10.93 15.53 8.34
C GLU A 129 -10.82 14.03 8.07
N VAL A 130 -9.89 13.64 7.19
CA VAL A 130 -9.59 12.24 6.89
C VAL A 130 -9.07 11.52 8.13
N TYR A 131 -8.19 12.15 8.90
CA TYR A 131 -7.70 11.57 10.15
C TYR A 131 -8.85 11.34 11.15
N ALA A 132 -9.70 12.35 11.35
CA ALA A 132 -10.85 12.25 12.26
C ALA A 132 -11.86 11.17 11.81
N GLU A 133 -12.14 11.07 10.51
CA GLU A 133 -12.95 10.00 9.91
C GLU A 133 -12.39 8.62 10.26
N LEU A 134 -11.11 8.40 9.98
CA LEU A 134 -10.47 7.09 10.18
C LEU A 134 -10.36 6.72 11.67
N VAL A 135 -10.12 7.69 12.56
CA VAL A 135 -10.15 7.48 14.02
C VAL A 135 -11.54 7.05 14.50
N SER A 136 -12.61 7.61 13.92
CA SER A 136 -13.97 7.24 14.29
C SER A 136 -14.36 5.84 13.85
N GLN A 137 -13.80 5.35 12.73
CA GLN A 137 -14.06 4.02 12.17
C GLN A 137 -13.09 2.95 12.69
N TRP A 138 -12.06 3.34 13.46
CA TRP A 138 -11.01 2.43 13.89
C TRP A 138 -11.54 1.38 14.88
N SER A 139 -11.49 0.12 14.48
CA SER A 139 -11.92 -1.04 15.28
C SER A 139 -10.77 -1.92 15.76
N GLY A 140 -9.54 -1.65 15.35
CA GLY A 140 -8.37 -2.45 15.70
C GLY A 140 -7.61 -1.92 16.93
N GLU A 141 -6.53 -2.62 17.24
CA GLU A 141 -5.62 -2.30 18.33
C GLU A 141 -4.35 -1.61 17.80
N GLU A 142 -3.53 -1.08 18.70
CA GLU A 142 -2.18 -0.64 18.33
C GLU A 142 -1.35 -1.86 17.90
N SER A 143 -0.73 -1.79 16.71
CA SER A 143 0.10 -2.91 16.24
C SER A 143 1.30 -3.11 17.17
N ARG A 144 1.35 -4.24 17.85
CA ARG A 144 2.47 -4.63 18.73
C ARG A 144 3.73 -5.05 17.96
N TRP A 145 3.65 -5.15 16.63
CA TRP A 145 4.70 -5.66 15.76
C TRP A 145 5.20 -4.56 14.81
N PRO A 146 6.52 -4.52 14.54
CA PRO A 146 7.07 -3.54 13.62
C PRO A 146 6.50 -3.74 12.22
N VAL A 147 6.11 -2.64 11.61
CA VAL A 147 5.80 -2.60 10.17
C VAL A 147 7.15 -2.46 9.46
N ILE A 148 7.58 -3.52 8.77
CA ILE A 148 8.79 -3.56 7.95
C ILE A 148 8.43 -3.24 6.51
#